data_AF-A0A960EIR8-F1
#
_entry.id   AF-A0A960EIR8-F1
#
_cell.length_a   1.000
_cell.length_b   1.000
_cell.length_c   1.000
_cell.angle_alpha   90.00
_cell.angle_beta   90.00
_cell.angle_gamma   90.00
#
_symmetry.space_group_name_H-M   'P 1'
#
loop_
_entity.id
_entity.type
_entity.pdbx_description
1 polymer ?
#
loop_
_entity_poly.entity_id
_entity_poly.type
_entity_poly.pdbx_seq_one_letter_code
_entity_poly.pdbx_strand_id
1 'polypeptide(L)' 'MADRTERALAAIDAANAEDPVKLDVDGRARPKEVVHAEVVTRWLAVVDPDADDLQRLAARAHHLRRWAVPRTDYPEGRAG' A
#
# COMPACT_ATOMS: atom_id res chain seq x y z
N MET A 1 14.58 12.49 -16.00
CA MET A 1 13.73 12.89 -14.86
C MET A 1 12.66 11.82 -14.76
N ALA A 2 12.51 11.15 -13.61
CA ALA A 2 11.44 10.17 -13.42
C ALA A 2 10.09 10.84 -13.67
N ASP A 3 9.20 10.14 -14.37
CA ASP A 3 7.87 10.62 -14.69
C ASP A 3 7.06 10.91 -13.40
N ARG A 4 6.07 11.79 -13.47
CA ARG A 4 5.26 12.21 -12.31
C ARG A 4 4.65 11.00 -11.59
N THR A 5 4.17 10.02 -12.35
CA THR A 5 3.58 8.79 -11.82
C THR A 5 4.61 7.95 -11.07
N GLU A 6 5.80 7.75 -11.64
CA GLU A 6 6.90 7.01 -10.99
C GLU A 6 7.31 7.67 -9.66
N ARG A 7 7.39 9.01 -9.63
CA ARG A 7 7.69 9.75 -8.40
C ARG A 7 6.62 9.56 -7.33
N ALA A 8 5.34 9.52 -7.71
CA ALA A 8 4.25 9.31 -6.78
C ALA A 8 4.23 7.86 -6.24
N LEU A 9 4.49 6.87 -7.09
CA LEU A 9 4.66 5.47 -6.67
C LEU A 9 5.80 5.32 -5.65
N ALA A 10 6.96 5.93 -5.92
CA ALA A 10 8.09 5.90 -5.00
C ALA A 10 7.78 6.57 -3.64
N ALA A 11 7.02 7.68 -3.65
CA ALA A 11 6.60 8.36 -2.42
C ALA A 11 5.61 7.51 -1.60
N ILE A 12 4.69 6.81 -2.26
CA ILE A 12 3.79 5.84 -1.61
C ILE A 12 4.59 4.71 -0.97
N ASP A 13 5.57 4.15 -1.67
CA ASP A 13 6.40 3.06 -1.16
C ASP A 13 7.23 3.49 0.05
N ALA A 14 7.82 4.67 0.01
CA ALA A 14 8.54 5.25 1.14
C ALA A 14 7.61 5.41 2.35
N ALA A 15 6.40 5.94 2.15
CA ALA A 15 5.43 6.13 3.23
C ALA A 15 4.93 4.80 3.83
N ASN A 16 4.72 3.77 2.99
CA ASN A 16 4.31 2.44 3.47
C ASN A 16 5.46 1.69 4.15
N ALA A 17 6.72 1.97 3.78
CA ALA A 17 7.89 1.38 4.42
C ALA A 17 8.09 1.84 5.87
N GLU A 18 7.48 2.95 6.27
CA GLU A 18 7.44 3.43 7.66
C GLU A 18 6.52 2.59 8.57
N ASP A 19 5.73 1.65 8.03
CA ASP A 19 4.84 0.80 8.83
C ASP A 19 5.64 -0.03 9.87
N PRO A 20 5.40 0.17 11.17
CA PRO A 20 6.11 -0.56 12.21
C PRO A 20 5.68 -2.03 12.27
N VAL A 21 4.50 -2.37 11.75
CA VAL A 21 4.01 -3.75 11.71
C VAL A 21 4.67 -4.46 10.53
N LYS A 22 5.31 -5.60 10.81
CA LYS A 22 5.98 -6.41 9.80
C LYS A 22 5.30 -7.76 9.62
N LEU A 23 5.28 -8.23 8.38
CA LEU A 23 4.91 -9.59 8.02
C LEU A 23 6.17 -10.37 7.67
N ASP A 24 6.20 -11.66 8.01
CA ASP A 24 7.18 -12.58 7.41
C ASP A 24 6.70 -12.96 6.01
N VAL A 25 7.50 -12.63 5.00
CA VAL A 25 7.28 -13.02 3.62
C VAL A 25 8.56 -13.69 3.13
N ASP A 26 8.47 -14.98 2.83
CA ASP A 26 9.58 -15.81 2.37
C ASP A 26 10.81 -15.74 3.30
N GLY A 27 10.58 -15.77 4.62
CA GLY A 27 11.64 -15.72 5.64
C GLY A 27 12.25 -14.34 5.85
N ARG A 28 11.60 -13.27 5.34
CA ARG A 28 12.03 -11.88 5.52
C ARG A 28 10.92 -11.06 6.14
N ALA A 29 11.25 -10.35 7.22
CA ALA A 29 10.36 -9.38 7.82
C ALA A 29 10.25 -8.12 6.94
N ARG A 30 9.06 -7.86 6.40
CA ARG A 30 8.78 -6.71 5.52
C ARG A 30 7.63 -5.85 6.09
N PRO A 31 7.63 -4.53 5.90
CA PRO A 31 6.54 -3.66 6.35
C PRO A 31 5.20 -4.13 5.76
N LYS A 32 4.18 -4.26 6.60
CA LYS A 32 2.90 -4.89 6.23
C LYS A 32 2.22 -4.14 5.09
N GLU A 33 2.09 -2.82 5.17
CA GLU A 33 1.42 -2.08 4.10
C GLU A 33 2.22 -2.04 2.78
N VAL A 34 3.55 -2.24 2.79
CA VAL A 34 4.32 -2.47 1.54
C VAL A 34 3.90 -3.78 0.88
N VAL A 35 3.81 -4.87 1.66
CA VAL A 35 3.42 -6.18 1.14
C VAL A 35 2.00 -6.13 0.56
N HIS A 36 1.06 -5.51 1.26
CA HIS A 36 -0.31 -5.35 0.75
C HIS A 36 -0.36 -4.52 -0.53
N ALA A 37 0.34 -3.38 -0.58
CA ALA A 37 0.42 -2.56 -1.78
C ALA A 37 0.95 -3.35 -2.99
N GLU A 38 1.95 -4.24 -2.79
CA GLU A 38 2.49 -5.09 -3.86
C GLU A 38 1.48 -6.13 -4.35
N VAL A 39 0.77 -6.77 -3.41
CA VAL A 39 -0.28 -7.75 -3.73
C VAL A 39 -1.39 -7.11 -4.57
N VAL A 40 -1.88 -5.93 -4.16
CA VAL A 40 -2.95 -5.23 -4.89
C VAL A 40 -2.46 -4.75 -6.25
N THR A 41 -1.22 -4.24 -6.34
CA THR A 41 -0.62 -3.85 -7.63
C THR A 41 -0.49 -5.04 -8.58
N ARG A 42 -0.07 -6.22 -8.08
CA ARG A 42 -0.01 -7.44 -8.88
C ARG A 42 -1.39 -7.88 -9.36
N TRP A 43 -2.41 -7.78 -8.51
CA TRP A 43 -3.78 -8.12 -8.87
C TRP A 43 -4.38 -7.17 -9.90
N LEU A 44 -4.06 -5.87 -9.83
CA LEU A 44 -4.49 -4.90 -10.83
C LEU A 44 -4.07 -5.35 -12.23
N ALA A 45 -2.82 -5.80 -12.41
CA ALA A 45 -2.33 -6.28 -13.70
C ALA A 45 -3.04 -7.55 -14.22
N VAL A 46 -3.69 -8.32 -13.34
CA VAL A 46 -4.50 -9.48 -13.73
C VAL A 46 -5.91 -9.06 -14.15
N VAL A 47 -6.50 -8.11 -13.43
CA VAL A 47 -7.88 -7.66 -13.64
C VAL A 47 -7.99 -6.67 -14.79
N ASP A 48 -7.01 -5.77 -14.91
CA ASP A 48 -6.93 -4.72 -15.91
C ASP A 48 -5.48 -4.54 -16.38
N PRO A 49 -5.07 -5.28 -17.43
CA PRO A 49 -3.73 -5.18 -18.00
C PRO A 49 -3.40 -3.79 -18.57
N ASP A 50 -4.43 -3.02 -18.95
CA ASP A 50 -4.32 -1.70 -19.56
C ASP A 50 -4.54 -0.56 -18.54
N ALA A 51 -4.49 -0.89 -17.24
CA ALA A 51 -4.74 0.05 -16.16
C ALA A 51 -3.90 1.33 -16.29
N ASP A 52 -4.59 2.46 -16.17
CA ASP A 52 -4.01 3.79 -16.26
C ASP A 52 -3.19 4.15 -15.02
N ASP A 53 -2.52 5.29 -15.09
CA ASP A 53 -1.68 5.78 -13.99
C ASP A 53 -2.46 6.02 -12.69
N LEU A 54 -3.72 6.44 -12.78
CA LEU A 54 -4.55 6.68 -11.59
C LEU A 54 -4.92 5.36 -10.91
N GLN A 55 -5.26 4.34 -11.68
CA GLN A 55 -5.52 2.99 -11.16
C GLN A 55 -4.27 2.38 -10.52
N ARG A 56 -3.11 2.55 -11.16
CA ARG A 56 -1.81 2.10 -10.60
C ARG A 56 -1.49 2.79 -9.28
N LEU A 57 -1.69 4.10 -9.21
CA LEU A 57 -1.49 4.87 -7.98
C LEU A 57 -2.47 4.45 -6.89
N ALA A 58 -3.75 4.25 -7.22
CA ALA A 58 -4.76 3.80 -6.26
C ALA A 58 -4.45 2.40 -5.71
N ALA A 59 -4.04 1.47 -6.57
CA ALA A 59 -3.64 0.12 -6.17
C ALA A 59 -2.40 0.15 -5.26
N ARG A 60 -1.38 0.94 -5.61
CA ARG A 60 -0.16 1.08 -4.80
C ARG A 60 -0.44 1.77 -3.46
N ALA A 61 -1.36 2.73 -3.44
CA ALA A 61 -1.80 3.44 -2.24
C ALA A 61 -2.84 2.67 -1.40
N HIS A 62 -3.10 1.40 -1.71
CA HIS A 62 -3.96 0.57 -0.88
C HIS A 62 -3.44 0.57 0.57
N HIS A 63 -4.30 1.00 1.50
CA HIS A 63 -3.96 1.18 2.91
C HIS A 63 -2.78 2.13 3.19
N LEU A 64 -2.59 3.16 2.38
CA LEU A 64 -1.55 4.17 2.57
C LEU A 64 -1.52 4.72 4.00
N ARG A 65 -0.41 4.47 4.71
CA ARG A 65 -0.19 4.86 6.12
C ARG A 65 -1.36 4.49 7.06
N ARG A 66 -2.09 3.42 6.79
CA ARG A 66 -3.25 3.01 7.60
C ARG A 66 -2.89 2.74 9.07
N TRP A 67 -1.64 2.34 9.32
CA TRP A 67 -1.08 2.12 10.66
C TRP A 67 -0.96 3.41 11.50
N ALA A 68 -0.92 4.59 10.87
CA ALA A 68 -0.77 5.87 11.58
C ALA A 68 -2.03 6.28 12.35
N VAL A 69 -3.15 5.58 12.15
CA VAL A 69 -4.42 5.81 12.85
C VAL A 69 -4.83 4.52 13.58
N PRO A 70 -4.40 4.33 14.85
CA PRO A 70 -4.76 3.16 15.63
C PRO A 70 -6.28 3.05 15.81
N ARG A 71 -6.81 1.82 15.70
CA ARG A 71 -8.24 1.56 15.94
C ARG A 71 -8.66 1.78 17.39
N THR A 72 -7.71 1.75 18.32
CA THR A 72 -7.91 1.98 19.75
C THR A 72 -8.42 3.39 20.06
N ASP A 73 -8.26 4.33 19.13
CA ASP A 73 -8.67 5.73 19.30
C ASP A 73 -10.15 5.95 18.96
N TYR A 74 -10.88 4.92 18.50
CA TYR A 74 -12.30 5.00 18.16
C TYR A 74 -13.13 4.07 19.06
N PRO A 75 -14.32 4.51 19.50
CA PRO A 75 -15.22 3.68 20.29
C PRO A 75 -15.62 2.41 19.53
N GLU A 76 -15.79 1.31 20.27
CA GLU A 76 -16.29 0.04 19.75
C GLU A 76 -17.65 0.24 19.05
N GLY A 77 -17.85 -0.45 17.92
CA GLY A 77 -19.14 -0.47 17.21
C GLY A 77 -19.16 0.15 15.81
N ARG A 78 -18.04 0.68 15.29
CA ARG A 78 -17.91 0.93 13.85
C ARG A 78 -17.26 -0.27 13.16
N ALA A 79 -18.06 -0.99 12.36
CA ALA A 79 -17.53 -1.93 11.39
C ALA A 79 -16.77 -1.14 10.31
N GLY A 80 -15.48 -1.41 10.16
CA GLY A 80 -14.60 -0.78 9.18
C GLY A 80 -13.34 -1.59 9.03
#